data_AF-A0A9J6GZT5-F1
#
_entry.id   AF-A0A9J6GZT5-F1
#
_cell.length_a   1.000
_cell.length_b   1.000
_cell.length_c   1.000
_cell.angle_alpha   90.00
_cell.angle_beta   90.00
_cell.angle_gamma   90.00
#
_symmetry.space_group_name_H-M   'P 1'
#
loop_
_entity.id
_entity.type
_entity.pdbx_description
1 polymer ?
#
loop_
_entity_poly.entity_id
_entity_poly.type
_entity_poly.pdbx_seq_one_letter_code
_entity_poly.pdbx_strand_id
1 'polypeptide(L)'
;MTVQLARTITKKHVYPMNLEKRNLPQAVQIFYPQVIAGIEHLQENRGGDSTLYVFSKADSTIHFMKTIKRWFDIHDTTYAESGQKRPISKTDNPRLFWLEQEFIAYIEAIQESSKT
;
A
#
# COMPACT_ATOMS: atom_id res chain seq x y z
N MET A 1 14.34 -8.63 -21.00
CA MET A 1 14.80 -8.19 -19.67
C MET A 1 13.65 -8.39 -18.69
N THR A 2 13.74 -9.35 -17.77
CA THR A 2 12.63 -9.70 -16.87
C THR A 2 12.69 -8.80 -15.64
N VAL A 3 11.80 -7.81 -15.57
CA VAL A 3 11.73 -6.88 -14.43
C VAL A 3 11.12 -7.63 -13.24
N GLN A 4 11.93 -7.93 -12.22
CA GLN A 4 11.42 -8.52 -10.97
C GLN A 4 10.90 -7.41 -10.06
N LEU A 5 9.60 -7.10 -10.19
CA LEU A 5 8.93 -6.00 -9.49
C LEU A 5 8.87 -6.17 -7.96
N ALA A 6 9.04 -7.40 -7.44
CA ALA A 6 8.91 -7.71 -6.02
C ALA A 6 10.17 -8.35 -5.37
N ARG A 7 11.39 -8.03 -5.83
CA ARG A 7 12.65 -8.62 -5.28
C ARG A 7 12.81 -8.51 -3.76
N THR A 8 12.21 -7.49 -3.15
CA THR A 8 12.29 -7.24 -1.72
C THR A 8 11.35 -8.12 -0.90
N ILE A 9 10.34 -8.72 -1.53
CA ILE A 9 9.34 -9.55 -0.85
C ILE A 9 9.81 -11.00 -0.82
N THR A 10 9.71 -11.59 0.36
CA THR A 10 10.11 -12.97 0.66
C THR A 10 9.05 -13.65 1.50
N LYS A 11 9.16 -14.96 1.70
CA LYS A 11 8.24 -15.73 2.58
C LYS A 11 8.10 -15.11 3.97
N LYS A 12 9.13 -14.42 4.47
CA LYS A 12 9.12 -13.75 5.77
C LYS A 12 8.12 -12.59 5.87
N HIS A 13 7.73 -12.01 4.74
CA HIS A 13 6.72 -10.94 4.71
C HIS A 13 5.29 -11.49 4.78
N VAL A 14 5.07 -12.67 4.18
CA VAL A 14 3.75 -13.32 4.14
C VAL A 14 3.53 -14.21 5.38
N TYR A 15 4.58 -14.87 5.84
CA TYR A 15 4.59 -15.80 6.97
C TYR A 15 5.67 -15.41 7.98
N PRO A 16 5.51 -14.28 8.70
CA PRO A 16 6.51 -13.80 9.65
C PRO A 16 6.54 -14.66 10.92
N MET A 17 7.74 -14.99 11.41
CA MET A 17 7.92 -15.56 12.76
C MET A 17 7.99 -14.44 13.80
N ASN A 18 8.06 -14.79 15.09
CA ASN A 18 8.03 -13.80 16.18
C ASN A 18 9.14 -12.73 16.08
N LEU A 19 10.29 -13.07 15.50
CA LEU A 19 11.38 -12.12 15.26
C LEU A 19 10.99 -11.10 14.17
N GLU A 20 10.52 -11.58 13.02
CA GLU A 20 10.10 -10.73 11.90
C GLU A 20 8.86 -9.88 12.23
N LYS A 21 7.95 -10.36 13.08
CA LYS A 21 6.77 -9.59 13.53
C LYS A 21 7.15 -8.29 14.27
N ARG A 22 8.36 -8.23 14.86
CA ARG A 22 8.87 -7.03 15.54
C ARG A 22 9.65 -6.11 14.60
N ASN A 23 9.93 -6.55 13.37
CA ASN A 23 10.68 -5.79 12.39
C ASN A 23 9.74 -4.89 11.58
N LEU A 24 9.38 -3.74 12.16
CA LEU A 24 8.51 -2.77 11.50
C LEU A 24 9.05 -2.31 10.13
N PRO A 25 10.36 -2.00 9.95
CA PRO A 25 10.91 -1.67 8.64
C PRO A 25 10.65 -2.74 7.58
N GLN A 26 10.71 -4.02 7.96
CA GLN A 26 10.42 -5.13 7.06
C GLN A 26 8.93 -5.24 6.73
N ALA A 27 8.04 -5.01 7.70
CA ALA A 27 6.60 -5.04 7.47
C ALA A 27 6.15 -3.95 6.46
N VAL A 28 6.76 -2.76 6.52
CA VAL A 28 6.43 -1.64 5.63
C VAL A 28 6.83 -1.92 4.17
N GLN A 29 7.79 -2.82 3.91
CA GLN A 29 8.23 -3.14 2.54
C GLN A 29 7.11 -3.72 1.66
N ILE A 30 6.09 -4.34 2.28
CA ILE A 30 4.91 -4.86 1.56
C ILE A 30 4.19 -3.71 0.83
N PHE A 31 4.19 -2.51 1.40
CA PHE A 31 3.50 -1.33 0.86
C PHE A 31 4.37 -0.51 -0.09
N TYR A 32 5.55 -1.01 -0.49
CA TYR A 32 6.42 -0.28 -1.40
C TYR A 32 5.81 -0.14 -2.80
N PRO A 33 6.04 0.98 -3.50
CA PRO A 33 5.43 1.24 -4.80
C PRO A 33 5.72 0.14 -5.83
N GLN A 34 6.94 -0.42 -5.84
CA GLN A 34 7.28 -1.51 -6.77
C GLN A 34 6.46 -2.80 -6.53
N VAL A 35 6.05 -3.07 -5.29
CA VAL A 35 5.24 -4.24 -4.95
C VAL A 35 3.81 -4.02 -5.43
N ILE A 36 3.25 -2.85 -5.16
CA ILE A 36 1.92 -2.45 -5.64
C ILE A 36 1.86 -2.52 -7.17
N ALA A 37 2.82 -1.89 -7.85
CA ALA A 37 2.92 -1.92 -9.31
C ALA A 37 3.10 -3.34 -9.88
N GLY A 38 3.80 -4.21 -9.13
CA GLY A 38 3.90 -5.63 -9.46
C GLY A 38 2.55 -6.33 -9.48
N ILE A 39 1.72 -6.11 -8.46
CA ILE A 39 0.39 -6.71 -8.35
C ILE A 39 -0.54 -6.13 -9.43
N GLU A 40 -0.49 -4.81 -9.68
CA GLU A 40 -1.23 -4.15 -10.77
C GLU A 40 -0.86 -4.73 -12.13
N HIS A 41 0.43 -4.87 -12.41
CA HIS A 41 0.89 -5.44 -13.67
C HIS A 41 0.38 -6.88 -13.86
N LEU A 42 0.43 -7.72 -12.82
CA LEU A 42 -0.09 -9.09 -12.87
C LEU A 42 -1.60 -9.13 -13.04
N GLN A 43 -2.31 -8.14 -12.49
CA GLN A 43 -3.74 -7.96 -12.68
C GLN A 43 -4.09 -7.53 -14.11
N GLU A 44 -3.33 -6.61 -14.72
CA GLU A 44 -3.63 -6.11 -16.06
C GLU A 44 -3.18 -7.08 -17.16
N ASN A 45 -2.07 -7.80 -16.93
CA ASN A 45 -1.38 -8.61 -17.94
C ASN A 45 -1.56 -10.12 -17.70
N ARG A 46 -2.77 -10.53 -17.31
CA ARG A 46 -3.14 -11.93 -16.98
C ARG A 46 -3.04 -12.92 -18.15
N GLY A 47 -2.69 -12.46 -19.35
CA GLY A 47 -2.96 -13.06 -20.66
C GLY A 47 -2.97 -14.60 -20.65
N GLY A 48 -4.17 -15.19 -20.69
CA GLY A 48 -4.42 -16.63 -20.81
C GLY A 48 -3.85 -17.54 -19.70
N ASP A 49 -2.99 -17.05 -18.83
CA ASP A 49 -2.29 -17.82 -17.81
C ASP A 49 -3.21 -18.05 -16.61
N SER A 50 -3.61 -19.31 -16.40
CA SER A 50 -4.49 -19.72 -15.31
C SER A 50 -3.90 -19.44 -13.93
N THR A 51 -2.57 -19.37 -13.80
CA THR A 51 -1.89 -19.06 -12.54
C THR A 51 -2.07 -17.60 -12.14
N LEU A 52 -2.27 -16.69 -13.11
CA LEU A 52 -2.48 -15.27 -12.88
C LEU A 52 -3.94 -14.94 -12.53
N TYR A 53 -4.87 -15.90 -12.69
CA TYR A 53 -6.27 -15.73 -12.33
C TYR A 53 -6.47 -15.44 -10.83
N VAL A 54 -5.52 -15.83 -9.97
CA VAL A 54 -5.52 -15.48 -8.55
C VAL A 54 -5.48 -13.96 -8.31
N PHE A 55 -4.89 -13.19 -9.24
CA PHE A 55 -4.87 -11.73 -9.20
C PHE A 55 -6.11 -11.09 -9.83
N SER A 56 -7.10 -11.87 -10.28
CA SER A 56 -8.36 -11.37 -10.87
C SER A 56 -9.05 -10.33 -9.99
N LYS A 57 -9.05 -10.58 -8.67
CA LYS A 57 -9.73 -9.78 -7.64
C LYS A 57 -8.75 -8.98 -6.77
N ALA A 58 -7.60 -8.61 -7.31
CA ALA A 58 -6.58 -7.88 -6.57
C ALA A 58 -6.93 -6.40 -6.32
N ASP A 59 -7.98 -5.85 -6.95
CA ASP A 59 -8.39 -4.44 -6.87
C ASP A 59 -8.45 -3.92 -5.44
N SER A 60 -9.19 -4.61 -4.56
CA SER A 60 -9.35 -4.21 -3.17
C SER A 60 -8.01 -4.22 -2.41
N THR A 61 -7.15 -5.20 -2.70
CA THR A 61 -5.81 -5.31 -2.11
C THR A 61 -4.91 -4.18 -2.59
N ILE A 62 -4.90 -3.88 -3.88
CA ILE A 62 -4.13 -2.78 -4.48
C ILE A 62 -4.58 -1.44 -3.87
N HIS A 63 -5.90 -1.22 -3.79
CA HIS A 63 -6.47 -0.02 -3.22
C HIS A 63 -6.08 0.12 -1.74
N PHE A 64 -6.23 -0.94 -0.94
CA PHE A 64 -5.77 -0.98 0.45
C PHE A 64 -4.28 -0.63 0.56
N MET A 65 -3.42 -1.27 -0.23
CA MET A 65 -1.98 -1.03 -0.17
C MET A 65 -1.60 0.41 -0.51
N LYS A 66 -2.25 1.01 -1.52
CA LYS A 66 -2.09 2.44 -1.87
C LYS A 66 -2.54 3.36 -0.74
N THR A 67 -3.69 3.08 -0.14
CA THR A 67 -4.25 3.88 0.96
C THR A 67 -3.34 3.84 2.19
N ILE A 68 -2.87 2.65 2.59
CA ILE A 68 -1.95 2.50 3.72
C ILE A 68 -0.58 3.11 3.43
N LYS A 69 -0.05 2.96 2.22
CA LYS A 69 1.21 3.61 1.83
C LYS A 69 1.11 5.14 1.94
N ARG A 70 0.02 5.73 1.44
CA ARG A 70 -0.24 7.17 1.54
C ARG A 70 -0.37 7.61 2.99
N TRP A 71 -1.04 6.82 3.83
CA TRP A 71 -1.10 7.09 5.27
C TRP A 71 0.29 7.10 5.91
N PHE A 72 1.14 6.11 5.63
CA PHE A 72 2.53 6.08 6.12
C PHE A 72 3.34 7.28 5.63
N ASP A 73 3.24 7.64 4.35
CA ASP A 73 4.00 8.74 3.77
C ASP A 73 3.64 10.11 4.37
N ILE A 74 2.36 10.31 4.69
CA ILE A 74 1.90 11.56 5.31
C ILE A 74 2.40 11.67 6.77
N HIS A 75 2.49 10.56 7.49
CA HIS A 75 2.91 10.51 8.89
C HIS A 75 4.42 10.29 9.09
N ASP A 76 5.17 10.02 8.02
CA ASP A 76 6.62 9.90 8.08
C ASP A 76 7.27 11.27 8.30
N THR A 77 7.66 11.54 9.54
CA THR A 77 8.38 12.75 9.96
C THR A 77 9.89 12.60 9.85
N THR A 78 10.39 11.44 9.41
CA THR A 78 11.81 11.20 9.22
C THR A 78 12.27 11.82 7.89
N TYR A 79 12.90 12.98 8.02
CA TYR A 79 13.70 13.67 7.02
C TYR A 79 13.01 14.70 6.12
N ALA A 80 13.61 15.90 6.17
CA ALA A 80 13.31 17.11 5.45
C ALA A 80 14.01 17.09 4.08
N GLU A 81 13.25 17.17 2.99
CA GLU A 81 13.67 17.72 1.67
C GLU A 81 12.60 17.46 0.59
N SER A 82 11.80 16.38 0.70
CA SER A 82 10.67 16.13 -0.19
C SER A 82 9.39 16.84 0.27
N GLY A 83 8.64 17.43 -0.66
CA GLY A 83 7.42 18.19 -0.36
C GLY A 83 6.33 17.37 0.37
N GLN A 84 6.33 16.05 0.18
CA GLN A 84 5.39 15.12 0.83
C GLN A 84 5.69 14.85 2.30
N LYS A 85 6.90 15.17 2.78
CA LYS A 85 7.33 14.99 4.18
C LYS A 85 7.40 16.29 4.99
N ARG A 86 7.10 17.43 4.36
CA ARG A 86 7.04 18.72 5.08
C ARG A 86 5.86 18.70 6.06
N PRO A 87 5.92 19.43 7.19
CA PRO A 87 4.75 19.62 8.04
C PRO A 87 3.56 20.15 7.24
N ILE A 88 2.34 19.74 7.60
CA ILE A 88 1.12 20.34 7.07
C ILE A 88 1.01 21.73 7.71
N SER A 89 1.23 22.78 6.91
CA SER A 89 1.26 24.16 7.38
C SER A 89 0.15 25.05 6.81
N LYS A 90 -0.67 24.50 5.90
CA LYS A 90 -1.76 25.22 5.24
C LYS A 90 -3.03 24.36 5.21
N THR A 91 -4.17 25.02 5.26
CA THR A 91 -5.50 24.40 5.20
C THR A 91 -5.85 23.88 3.80
N ASP A 92 -5.23 24.42 2.74
CA ASP A 92 -5.38 23.95 1.36
C ASP A 92 -4.46 22.76 1.02
N ASN A 93 -3.79 22.16 2.01
CA ASN A 93 -2.85 21.08 1.74
C ASN A 93 -3.60 19.82 1.27
N PRO A 94 -3.26 19.25 0.10
CA PRO A 94 -3.95 18.07 -0.43
C PRO A 94 -3.77 16.83 0.47
N ARG A 95 -2.73 16.78 1.31
CA ARG A 95 -2.58 15.71 2.32
C ARG A 95 -3.58 15.86 3.46
N LEU A 96 -3.91 17.10 3.86
CA LEU A 96 -4.90 17.37 4.89
C LEU A 96 -6.30 17.00 4.38
N PHE A 97 -6.67 17.45 3.18
CA PHE A 97 -7.92 17.08 2.54
C PHE A 97 -8.09 15.55 2.46
N TRP A 98 -7.02 14.85 2.07
CA TRP A 98 -7.04 13.39 2.02
C TRP A 98 -7.31 12.75 3.38
N LEU A 99 -6.64 13.21 4.44
CA LEU A 99 -6.82 12.68 5.78
C LEU A 99 -8.24 12.93 6.33
N GLU A 100 -8.79 14.12 6.09
CA GLU A 100 -10.08 14.54 6.65
C GLU A 100 -11.28 14.03 5.87
N GLN A 101 -11.15 13.80 4.57
CA GLN A 101 -12.26 13.46 3.69
C GLN A 101 -12.12 12.04 3.13
N GLU A 102 -11.08 11.83 2.30
CA GLU A 102 -10.95 10.58 1.54
C GLU A 102 -10.65 9.37 2.45
N PHE A 103 -9.75 9.52 3.42
CA PHE A 103 -9.37 8.44 4.32
C PHE A 103 -10.50 8.06 5.28
N ILE A 104 -11.23 9.05 5.82
CA ILE A 104 -12.39 8.79 6.68
C ILE A 104 -13.46 8.04 5.90
N ALA A 105 -13.84 8.54 4.71
CA ALA A 105 -14.83 7.89 3.86
C ALA A 105 -14.43 6.44 3.51
N TYR A 106 -13.13 6.20 3.26
CA TYR A 106 -12.60 4.85 3.05
C TYR A 106 -12.78 3.94 4.27
N ILE A 107 -12.47 4.42 5.47
CA ILE A 107 -12.64 3.64 6.71
C ILE A 107 -14.12 3.35 6.97
N GLU A 108 -15.00 4.33 6.78
CA GLU A 108 -16.45 4.16 6.90
C GLU A 108 -16.98 3.10 5.92
N ALA A 109 -16.53 3.13 4.67
CA ALA A 109 -16.89 2.12 3.67
C ALA A 109 -16.45 0.71 4.09
N ILE A 110 -15.24 0.56 4.64
CA ILE A 110 -14.78 -0.73 5.19
C ILE A 110 -15.68 -1.17 6.34
N GLN A 111 -15.95 -0.28 7.30
CA GLN A 111 -16.77 -0.60 8.46
C GLN A 111 -18.18 -1.03 8.05
N GLU A 112 -18.79 -0.36 7.08
CA GLU A 112 -20.10 -0.72 6.57
C GLU A 112 -20.09 -2.09 5.87
N SER A 113 -19.09 -2.34 5.03
CA SER A 113 -18.91 -3.64 4.37
C SER A 113 -18.63 -4.80 5.33
N SER A 114 -18.20 -4.51 6.56
CA SER A 114 -17.90 -5.52 7.59
C SER A 114 -19.10 -5.91 8.45
N LYS A 115 -20.24 -5.20 8.33
CA LYS A 115 -21.47 -5.48 9.10
C LYS A 115 -22.37 -6.53 8.44
N THR A 116 -22.14 -6.83 7.17
CA THR A 116 -22.75 -7.92 6.39
C THR A 116 -22.05 -9.25 6.62
#